data_AF-A0A0R1M6Z6-F1
#
_entry.id   AF-A0A0R1M6Z6-F1
#
_cell.length_a   1.000
_cell.length_b   1.000
_cell.length_c   1.000
_cell.angle_alpha   90.00
_cell.angle_beta   90.00
_cell.angle_gamma   90.00
#
_symmetry.space_group_name_H-M   'P 1'
#
loop_
_entity.id
_entity.type
_entity.pdbx_description
1 polymer ?
#
loop_
_entity_poly.entity_id
_entity_poly.type
_entity_poly.pdbx_seq_one_letter_code
_entity_poly.pdbx_strand_id
1 'polypeptide(L)'
;MPKTIRELADELKVSKQTIQYHYQRLPTKNRQKDSQGTNMISLTAERIIRDKVAKPLVANTQQTGNKKVTKTSKENNELIATLRREIEDLKSQRDKQLATKDRQIDHLTKLVDQQQQLQLATVADNRRLKDHVQKLSGQLTQKTNDNLSTGNDLFNIQDKESKIAKQKIVKSGSNKDGIHTNRAIKRWWKFW
;
A
#
# COMPACT_ATOMS: atom_id res chain seq x y z
N MET A 1 31.86 9.33 -6.22
CA MET A 1 33.24 9.44 -6.78
C MET A 1 33.66 10.90 -6.67
N PRO A 2 34.86 11.21 -6.17
CA PRO A 2 35.39 12.58 -6.23
C PRO A 2 35.58 13.01 -7.68
N LYS A 3 35.25 14.27 -8.00
CA LYS A 3 35.33 14.83 -9.36
C LYS A 3 36.56 15.72 -9.51
N THR A 4 37.07 15.86 -10.71
CA THR A 4 38.08 16.86 -11.04
C THR A 4 37.43 18.25 -11.21
N ILE A 5 38.27 19.28 -11.12
CA ILE A 5 37.88 20.67 -11.43
C ILE A 5 37.33 20.80 -12.85
N ARG A 6 37.87 20.01 -13.80
CA ARG A 6 37.43 20.00 -15.19
C ARG A 6 36.03 19.41 -15.34
N GLU A 7 35.79 18.24 -14.76
CA GLU A 7 34.48 17.58 -14.82
C GLU A 7 33.37 18.44 -14.19
N LEU A 8 33.64 19.09 -13.06
CA LEU A 8 32.65 19.98 -12.44
C LEU A 8 32.40 21.24 -13.28
N ALA A 9 33.42 21.75 -13.96
CA ALA A 9 33.28 22.91 -14.85
C ALA A 9 32.42 22.57 -16.07
N ASP A 10 32.66 21.41 -16.68
CA ASP A 10 31.91 20.90 -17.82
C ASP A 10 30.43 20.65 -17.42
N GLU A 11 30.18 20.10 -16.23
CA GLU A 11 28.83 19.87 -15.71
C GLU A 11 28.06 21.18 -15.44
N LEU A 12 28.72 22.16 -14.80
CA LEU A 12 28.11 23.45 -14.48
C LEU A 12 28.10 24.43 -15.66
N LYS A 13 28.65 24.03 -16.83
CA LYS A 13 28.79 24.87 -18.02
C LYS A 13 29.51 26.19 -17.74
N VAL A 14 30.54 26.15 -16.90
CA VAL A 14 31.38 27.30 -16.56
C VAL A 14 32.84 27.03 -16.93
N SER A 15 33.67 28.07 -16.95
CA SER A 15 35.09 27.89 -17.21
C SER A 15 35.77 27.09 -16.09
N LYS A 16 36.78 26.27 -16.44
CA LYS A 16 37.66 25.59 -15.46
C LYS A 16 38.21 26.58 -14.43
N GLN A 17 38.52 27.81 -14.87
CA GLN A 17 39.05 28.87 -14.03
C GLN A 17 38.05 29.32 -12.96
N THR A 18 36.76 29.37 -13.28
CA THR A 18 35.68 29.70 -12.33
C THR A 18 35.64 28.70 -11.17
N ILE A 19 35.68 27.40 -11.49
CA ILE A 19 35.71 26.34 -10.47
C ILE A 19 37.02 26.38 -9.67
N GLN A 20 38.16 26.57 -10.34
CA GLN A 20 39.47 26.70 -9.69
C GLN A 20 39.52 27.84 -8.68
N TYR A 21 38.96 29.00 -9.03
CA TYR A 21 38.89 30.17 -8.16
C TYR A 21 38.08 29.88 -6.89
N HIS A 22 36.92 29.24 -7.02
CA HIS A 22 36.12 28.87 -5.86
C HIS A 22 36.80 27.77 -5.02
N TYR A 23 37.46 26.81 -5.66
CA TYR A 23 38.21 25.74 -5.01
C TYR A 23 39.36 26.28 -4.14
N GLN A 24 40.15 27.23 -4.66
CA GLN A 24 41.24 27.89 -3.92
C GLN A 24 40.77 28.71 -2.71
N ARG A 25 39.47 28.98 -2.59
CA ARG A 25 38.86 29.71 -1.47
C ARG A 25 38.11 28.79 -0.50
N LEU A 26 38.10 27.48 -0.75
CA LEU A 26 37.56 26.52 0.19
C LEU A 26 38.40 26.46 1.47
N PRO A 27 37.80 26.11 2.62
CA PRO A 27 38.54 25.75 3.82
C PRO A 27 39.59 24.67 3.52
N THR A 28 40.75 24.71 4.15
CA THR A 28 41.85 23.76 3.92
C THR A 28 41.42 22.30 4.10
N LYS A 29 40.54 22.03 5.08
CA LYS A 29 39.92 20.71 5.32
C LYS A 29 39.11 20.14 4.14
N ASN A 30 38.67 21.00 3.22
CA ASN A 30 37.88 20.63 2.05
C ASN A 30 38.70 20.64 0.76
N ARG A 31 40.01 20.91 0.84
CA ARG A 31 40.92 20.82 -0.30
C ARG A 31 41.58 19.44 -0.27
N GLN A 32 41.33 18.66 -1.31
CA GLN A 32 41.89 17.32 -1.45
C GLN A 32 42.71 17.24 -2.73
N LYS A 33 43.80 16.47 -2.68
CA LYS A 33 44.55 16.10 -3.88
C LYS A 33 44.56 14.59 -4.03
N ASP A 34 44.65 14.13 -5.27
CA ASP A 34 44.95 12.73 -5.55
C ASP A 34 46.44 12.43 -5.30
N SER A 35 46.84 11.17 -5.49
CA SER A 35 48.23 10.73 -5.39
C SER A 35 49.16 11.36 -6.44
N GLN A 36 48.62 11.94 -7.51
CA GLN A 36 49.35 12.61 -8.58
C GLN A 36 49.40 14.14 -8.38
N GLY A 37 48.85 14.66 -7.28
CA GLY A 37 48.82 16.08 -6.95
C GLY A 37 47.71 16.89 -7.63
N THR A 38 46.79 16.25 -8.36
CA THR A 38 45.62 16.86 -8.99
C THR A 38 44.58 17.22 -7.94
N ASN A 39 44.00 18.42 -8.06
CA ASN A 39 42.91 18.85 -7.17
C ASN A 39 41.65 18.02 -7.38
N MET A 40 41.19 17.39 -6.31
CA MET A 40 39.99 16.57 -6.23
C MET A 40 38.90 17.30 -5.47
N ILE A 41 37.69 17.30 -6.03
CA ILE A 41 36.51 17.89 -5.42
C ILE A 41 35.72 16.78 -4.74
N SER A 42 35.67 16.81 -3.42
CA SER A 42 34.78 15.97 -2.61
C SER A 42 33.33 16.45 -2.72
N LEU A 43 32.36 15.61 -2.37
CA LEU A 43 30.94 15.97 -2.41
C LEU A 43 30.61 17.24 -1.58
N THR A 44 31.29 17.43 -0.46
CA THR A 44 31.14 18.64 0.37
C THR A 44 31.70 19.88 -0.33
N ALA A 45 32.88 19.79 -0.94
CA ALA A 45 33.47 20.86 -1.72
C ALA A 45 32.61 21.22 -2.95
N GLU A 46 32.08 20.19 -3.62
CA GLU A 46 31.20 20.32 -4.77
C GLU A 46 29.94 21.11 -4.42
N ARG A 47 29.25 20.77 -3.32
CA ARG A 47 28.07 21.50 -2.85
C ARG A 47 28.37 22.98 -2.61
N ILE A 48 29.47 23.28 -1.94
CA ILE A 48 29.89 24.66 -1.65
C ILE A 48 30.18 25.42 -2.95
N ILE A 49 30.85 24.79 -3.92
CA ILE A 49 31.16 25.42 -5.21
C ILE A 49 29.88 25.66 -6.01
N ARG A 50 28.97 24.68 -6.09
CA ARG A 50 27.66 24.82 -6.76
C ARG A 50 26.88 26.00 -6.20
N ASP A 51 26.79 26.11 -4.87
CA ASP A 51 26.10 27.20 -4.19
C ASP A 51 26.72 28.58 -4.48
N LYS A 52 28.02 28.64 -4.82
CA LYS A 52 28.72 29.89 -5.17
C LYS A 52 28.56 30.25 -6.64
N VAL A 53 28.57 29.25 -7.53
CA VAL A 53 28.40 29.43 -8.98
C VAL A 53 26.95 29.75 -9.33
N ALA A 54 25.98 29.15 -8.63
CA ALA A 54 24.54 29.33 -8.90
C ALA A 54 23.96 30.64 -8.36
N LYS A 55 24.69 31.38 -7.52
CA LYS A 55 24.25 32.69 -7.02
C LYS A 55 24.59 33.75 -8.07
N PRO A 56 23.59 34.33 -8.79
CA PRO A 56 23.87 35.42 -9.70
C PRO A 56 24.55 36.55 -8.94
N LEU A 57 25.64 37.08 -9.51
CA LEU A 57 26.39 38.21 -8.98
C LEU A 57 25.47 39.43 -8.94
N VAL A 58 24.73 39.57 -7.83
CA VAL A 58 24.07 40.83 -7.49
C VAL A 58 25.19 41.83 -7.25
N ALA A 59 25.22 42.88 -8.08
CA ALA A 59 26.31 43.84 -8.13
C ALA A 59 26.54 44.52 -6.77
N ASN A 60 27.82 44.70 -6.45
CA ASN A 60 28.40 45.66 -5.51
C ASN A 60 28.00 45.55 -4.03
N THR A 61 28.86 44.89 -3.27
CA THR A 61 29.28 45.45 -1.98
C THR A 61 30.78 45.29 -1.83
N GLN A 62 31.52 46.27 -2.36
CA GLN A 62 32.83 46.59 -1.81
C GLN A 62 32.58 47.12 -0.39
N GLN A 63 32.73 46.23 0.59
CA GLN A 63 33.08 46.61 1.96
C GLN A 63 34.44 45.93 2.22
N THR A 64 35.55 46.64 2.02
CA THR A 64 36.28 47.28 3.12
C THR A 64 36.04 46.58 4.46
N GLY A 65 37.06 45.85 4.90
CA GLY A 65 37.31 45.41 6.29
C GLY A 65 36.12 44.86 7.07
N ASN A 66 36.08 43.53 7.26
CA ASN A 66 35.57 42.88 8.47
C ASN A 66 34.53 43.66 9.28
N LYS A 67 33.36 43.97 8.70
CA LYS A 67 32.17 44.30 9.48
C LYS A 67 31.14 43.23 9.19
N LYS A 68 31.34 42.11 9.89
CA LYS A 68 30.28 41.20 10.30
C LYS A 68 29.10 42.10 10.67
N VAL A 69 28.07 42.15 9.83
CA VAL A 69 26.80 42.75 10.21
C VAL A 69 26.29 41.82 11.30
N THR A 70 26.70 42.12 12.53
CA THR A 70 26.15 41.54 13.73
C THR A 70 24.72 42.06 13.74
N LYS A 71 23.81 41.31 13.09
CA LYS A 71 22.37 41.41 13.36
C LYS A 71 22.27 41.58 14.86
N THR A 72 21.65 42.67 15.29
CA THR A 72 21.63 43.04 16.70
C THR A 72 21.14 41.84 17.51
N SER A 73 21.65 41.63 18.73
CA SER A 73 21.24 40.49 19.59
C SER A 73 19.70 40.32 19.64
N LYS A 74 18.98 41.45 19.53
CA LYS A 74 17.53 41.54 19.46
C LYS A 74 16.93 40.89 18.20
N GLU A 75 17.40 41.23 17.00
CA GLU A 75 16.95 40.61 15.73
C GLU A 75 17.24 39.11 15.69
N ASN A 76 18.37 38.67 16.26
CA ASN A 76 18.68 37.24 16.35
C ASN A 76 17.73 36.52 17.32
N ASN A 77 17.38 37.16 18.44
CA ASN A 77 16.41 36.61 19.39
C ASN A 77 15.01 36.54 18.80
N GLU A 78 14.58 37.55 18.04
CA GLU A 78 13.31 37.54 17.31
C GLU A 78 13.29 36.42 16.26
N LEU A 79 14.36 36.26 15.48
CA LEU A 79 14.49 35.16 14.52
C LEU A 79 14.46 33.78 15.21
N ILE A 80 15.10 33.64 16.37
CA ILE A 80 15.05 32.39 17.14
C ILE A 80 13.64 32.14 17.65
N ALA A 81 12.92 33.17 18.10
CA ALA A 81 11.55 33.04 18.56
C ALA A 81 10.59 32.65 17.41
N THR A 82 10.74 33.23 16.22
CA THR A 82 9.92 32.85 15.06
C THR A 82 10.19 31.41 14.62
N LEU A 83 11.46 31.00 14.55
CA LEU A 83 11.84 29.62 14.21
C LEU A 83 11.30 28.61 15.23
N ARG A 84 11.33 28.94 16.53
CA ARG A 84 10.75 28.08 17.57
C ARG A 84 9.24 27.91 17.39
N ARG A 85 8.53 29.00 17.06
CA ARG A 85 7.09 28.96 16.80
C ARG A 85 6.77 28.11 15.57
N GLU A 86 7.52 28.29 14.49
CA GLU A 86 7.35 27.49 13.27
C GLU A 86 7.62 25.99 13.52
N ILE A 87 8.64 25.66 14.32
CA ILE A 87 8.91 24.28 14.73
C ILE A 87 7.73 23.70 15.52
N GLU A 88 7.15 24.47 16.45
CA GLU A 88 6.01 24.02 17.25
C GLU A 88 4.74 23.82 16.40
N ASP A 89 4.48 24.74 15.48
CA ASP A 89 3.36 24.65 14.53
C ASP A 89 3.53 23.42 13.62
N LEU A 90 4.73 23.20 13.07
CA LEU A 90 5.04 22.01 12.27
C LEU A 90 4.88 20.72 13.08
N LYS A 91 5.33 20.71 14.33
CA LYS A 91 5.18 19.56 15.23
C LYS A 91 3.70 19.27 15.50
N SER A 92 2.91 20.29 15.81
CA SER A 92 1.46 20.16 16.02
C SER A 92 0.75 19.61 14.78
N GLN A 93 1.12 20.06 13.59
CA GLN A 93 0.59 19.52 12.33
C GLN A 93 0.97 18.05 12.13
N ARG A 94 2.22 17.69 12.42
CA ARG A 94 2.71 16.30 12.34
C ARG A 94 1.96 15.39 13.30
N ASP A 95 1.80 15.80 14.55
CA ASP A 95 1.10 15.02 15.57
C ASP A 95 -0.37 14.80 15.19
N LYS A 96 -1.04 15.82 14.64
CA LYS A 96 -2.41 15.70 14.12
C LYS A 96 -2.51 14.70 12.94
N GLN A 97 -1.53 14.73 12.02
CA GLN A 97 -1.48 13.77 10.92
C GLN A 97 -1.24 12.34 11.41
N LEU A 98 -0.33 12.16 12.38
CA LEU A 98 -0.07 10.85 13.00
C LEU A 98 -1.33 10.31 13.66
N ALA A 99 -1.99 11.09 14.53
CA ALA A 99 -3.23 10.67 15.18
C ALA A 99 -4.34 10.30 14.19
N THR A 100 -4.41 10.98 13.04
CA THR A 100 -5.37 10.64 11.98
C THR A 100 -5.02 9.32 11.31
N LYS A 101 -3.73 9.10 11.01
CA LYS A 101 -3.25 7.85 10.40
C LYS A 101 -3.40 6.66 11.34
N ASP A 102 -3.14 6.82 12.64
CA ASP A 102 -3.32 5.76 13.63
C ASP A 102 -4.78 5.31 13.70
N ARG A 103 -5.73 6.26 13.70
CA ARG A 103 -7.17 5.93 13.63
C ARG A 103 -7.55 5.18 12.36
N GLN A 104 -6.93 5.52 11.22
CA GLN A 104 -7.16 4.81 9.96
C GLN A 104 -6.61 3.38 10.02
N ILE A 105 -5.41 3.21 10.60
CA ILE A 105 -4.80 1.90 10.80
C ILE A 105 -5.66 1.05 11.73
N ASP A 106 -6.15 1.60 12.84
CA ASP A 106 -7.05 0.90 13.76
C ASP A 106 -8.34 0.44 13.06
N HIS A 107 -8.93 1.32 12.25
CA HIS A 107 -10.14 0.99 11.50
C HIS A 107 -9.90 -0.13 10.48
N LEU A 108 -8.83 -0.03 9.69
CA LEU A 108 -8.46 -1.06 8.71
C LEU A 108 -8.12 -2.39 9.39
N THR A 109 -7.44 -2.35 10.54
CA THR A 109 -7.12 -3.55 11.32
C THR A 109 -8.39 -4.26 11.78
N LYS A 110 -9.39 -3.52 12.28
CA LYS A 110 -10.70 -4.09 12.64
C LYS A 110 -11.43 -4.70 11.45
N LEU A 111 -11.41 -4.06 10.29
CA LEU A 111 -12.05 -4.60 9.08
C LEU A 111 -11.36 -5.89 8.60
N VAL A 112 -10.03 -5.94 8.66
CA VAL A 112 -9.26 -7.14 8.31
C VAL A 112 -9.57 -8.28 9.28
N ASP A 113 -9.62 -8.02 10.58
CA ASP A 113 -9.99 -9.03 11.59
C ASP A 113 -11.41 -9.56 11.36
N GLN A 114 -12.38 -8.67 11.12
CA GLN A 114 -13.75 -9.07 10.75
C GLN A 114 -13.77 -9.94 9.48
N GLN A 115 -13.01 -9.56 8.45
CA GLN A 115 -12.93 -10.34 7.22
C GLN A 115 -12.33 -11.73 7.45
N GLN A 116 -11.30 -11.84 8.30
CA GLN A 116 -10.69 -13.12 8.66
C GLN A 116 -11.67 -14.01 9.43
N GLN A 117 -12.40 -13.46 10.40
CA GLN A 117 -13.42 -14.20 11.15
C GLN A 117 -14.54 -14.73 10.23
N LEU A 118 -15.02 -13.91 9.29
CA LEU A 118 -16.04 -14.32 8.32
C LEU A 118 -15.53 -15.42 7.38
N GLN A 119 -14.27 -15.36 6.93
CA GLN A 119 -13.66 -16.41 6.12
C GLN A 119 -13.57 -17.73 6.89
N LEU A 120 -13.13 -17.70 8.15
CA LEU A 120 -13.06 -18.88 9.00
C LEU A 120 -14.45 -19.51 9.22
N ALA A 121 -15.46 -18.69 9.51
CA ALA A 121 -16.84 -19.14 9.66
C ALA A 121 -17.37 -19.80 8.37
N THR A 122 -17.13 -19.16 7.22
CA THR A 122 -17.53 -19.68 5.90
C THR A 122 -16.86 -21.03 5.60
N VAL A 123 -15.57 -21.17 5.91
CA VAL A 123 -14.84 -22.43 5.73
C VAL A 123 -15.39 -23.52 6.66
N ALA A 124 -15.71 -23.19 7.91
CA ALA A 124 -16.29 -24.13 8.85
C ALA A 124 -17.68 -24.63 8.42
N ASP A 125 -18.54 -23.72 7.96
CA ASP A 125 -19.88 -24.07 7.46
C ASP A 125 -19.79 -24.93 6.19
N ASN A 126 -18.88 -24.59 5.27
CA ASN A 126 -18.64 -25.41 4.08
C ASN A 126 -18.16 -26.83 4.41
N ARG A 127 -17.33 -26.99 5.45
CA ARG A 127 -16.93 -28.33 5.94
C ARG A 127 -18.15 -29.11 6.46
N ARG A 128 -18.97 -28.48 7.31
CA ARG A 128 -20.21 -29.10 7.83
C ARG A 128 -21.16 -29.51 6.72
N LEU A 129 -21.37 -28.65 5.72
CA LEU A 129 -22.19 -28.96 4.56
C LEU A 129 -21.62 -30.13 3.77
N LYS A 130 -20.30 -30.17 3.55
CA LYS A 130 -19.64 -31.29 2.88
C LYS A 130 -19.84 -32.60 3.63
N ASP A 131 -19.68 -32.59 4.96
CA ASP A 131 -19.89 -33.76 5.81
C ASP A 131 -21.34 -34.25 5.75
N HIS A 132 -22.32 -33.34 5.80
CA HIS A 132 -23.73 -33.66 5.64
C HIS A 132 -24.05 -34.28 4.27
N VAL A 133 -23.50 -33.72 3.19
CA VAL A 133 -23.68 -34.26 1.84
C VAL A 133 -23.08 -35.66 1.74
N GLN A 134 -21.88 -35.89 2.28
CA GLN A 134 -21.28 -37.22 2.29
C GLN A 134 -22.11 -38.24 3.08
N LYS A 135 -22.62 -37.84 4.25
CA LYS A 135 -23.49 -38.69 5.08
C LYS A 135 -24.78 -39.06 4.36
N LEU A 136 -25.45 -38.10 3.72
CA LEU A 136 -26.67 -38.35 2.95
C LEU A 136 -26.40 -39.27 1.76
N SER A 137 -25.30 -39.06 1.02
CA SER A 137 -24.90 -39.94 -0.08
C SER A 137 -24.65 -41.37 0.40
N GLY A 138 -23.97 -41.55 1.55
CA GLY A 138 -23.76 -42.87 2.15
C GLY A 138 -25.06 -43.55 2.62
N GLN A 139 -26.00 -42.79 3.18
CA GLN A 139 -27.31 -43.33 3.55
C GLN A 139 -28.13 -43.74 2.32
N LEU A 140 -28.04 -42.98 1.22
CA LEU A 140 -28.73 -43.30 -0.01
C LEU A 140 -28.19 -44.60 -0.61
N THR A 141 -26.87 -44.79 -0.66
CA THR A 141 -26.26 -46.02 -1.19
C THR A 141 -26.56 -47.25 -0.34
N GLN A 142 -26.63 -47.12 0.99
CA GLN A 142 -27.08 -48.21 1.87
C GLN A 142 -28.54 -48.59 1.59
N LYS A 143 -29.46 -47.62 1.56
CA LYS A 143 -30.88 -47.89 1.28
C LYS A 143 -31.11 -48.53 -0.09
N THR A 144 -30.33 -48.15 -1.11
CA THR A 144 -30.43 -48.79 -2.44
C THR A 144 -29.94 -50.24 -2.42
N ASN A 145 -28.90 -50.55 -1.64
CA ASN A 145 -28.38 -51.92 -1.52
C ASN A 145 -29.31 -52.82 -0.67
N ASP A 146 -29.88 -52.28 0.40
CA ASP A 146 -30.85 -53.00 1.25
C ASP A 146 -32.16 -53.31 0.50
N ASN A 147 -32.62 -52.39 -0.36
CA ASN A 147 -33.77 -52.61 -1.24
C ASN A 147 -33.46 -53.61 -2.37
N LEU A 148 -32.22 -53.69 -2.86
CA LEU A 148 -31.82 -54.72 -3.85
C LEU A 148 -31.74 -56.11 -3.21
N SER A 149 -31.36 -56.20 -1.92
CA SER A 149 -31.37 -57.47 -1.17
C SER A 149 -32.77 -57.91 -0.75
N THR A 150 -33.72 -57.00 -0.58
CA THR A 150 -35.12 -57.30 -0.22
C THR A 150 -36.02 -57.53 -1.46
N GLY A 151 -35.58 -57.07 -2.64
CA GLY A 151 -36.33 -57.18 -3.90
C GLY A 151 -36.39 -58.58 -4.51
N ASN A 152 -35.58 -59.53 -4.05
CA ASN A 152 -35.60 -60.90 -4.58
C ASN A 152 -36.79 -61.73 -4.06
N ASP A 153 -37.48 -61.29 -3.00
CA ASP A 153 -38.64 -61.97 -2.44
C ASP A 153 -39.99 -61.44 -2.98
N LEU A 154 -39.98 -60.44 -3.85
CA LEU A 154 -41.20 -59.80 -4.39
C LEU A 154 -41.42 -60.01 -5.90
N PHE A 155 -40.75 -60.97 -6.52
CA PHE A 155 -40.95 -61.32 -7.94
C PHE A 155 -41.99 -62.44 -8.17
N ASN A 156 -42.77 -62.82 -7.16
CA ASN A 156 -43.75 -63.91 -7.29
C ASN A 156 -45.23 -63.50 -7.13
N ILE A 157 -45.56 -62.20 -7.25
CA ILE A 157 -46.94 -61.71 -7.21
C ILE A 157 -47.19 -60.78 -8.39
N GLN A 158 -47.12 -61.33 -9.61
CA GLN A 158 -47.49 -60.61 -10.81
C GLN A 158 -48.37 -61.50 -11.68
N ASP A 159 -49.57 -61.83 -11.20
CA ASP A 159 -50.59 -62.43 -12.08
C ASP A 159 -52.05 -62.15 -11.71
N LYS A 160 -52.34 -61.30 -10.72
CA LYS A 160 -53.70 -60.87 -10.43
C LYS A 160 -53.67 -59.43 -9.95
N GLU A 161 -54.22 -58.53 -10.77
CA GLU A 161 -54.77 -57.18 -10.45
C GLU A 161 -54.73 -56.24 -11.67
N SER A 162 -54.94 -56.77 -12.88
CA SER A 162 -55.32 -55.98 -14.05
C SER A 162 -56.80 -55.59 -13.95
N LYS A 163 -57.19 -54.69 -13.03
CA LYS A 163 -58.57 -54.13 -13.02
C LYS A 163 -58.86 -52.81 -12.25
N ILE A 164 -57.88 -52.06 -11.73
CA ILE A 164 -58.15 -50.78 -11.01
C ILE A 164 -57.40 -49.57 -11.61
N ALA A 165 -57.25 -49.51 -12.93
CA ALA A 165 -56.56 -48.40 -13.61
C ALA A 165 -57.46 -47.65 -14.61
N LYS A 166 -58.67 -47.23 -14.22
CA LYS A 166 -59.48 -46.25 -14.97
C LYS A 166 -60.42 -45.43 -14.07
N GLN A 167 -59.89 -44.66 -13.12
CA GLN A 167 -60.58 -43.46 -12.59
C GLN A 167 -59.65 -42.61 -11.73
N LYS A 168 -59.80 -41.28 -11.81
CA LYS A 168 -59.02 -40.22 -11.14
C LYS A 168 -57.64 -39.89 -11.73
N ILE A 169 -57.62 -39.62 -13.03
CA ILE A 169 -56.93 -38.40 -13.50
C ILE A 169 -57.89 -37.26 -13.18
N VAL A 170 -57.47 -36.28 -12.36
CA VAL A 170 -57.93 -34.87 -12.29
C VAL A 170 -57.61 -34.28 -10.91
N LYS A 171 -56.85 -33.16 -10.94
CA LYS A 171 -56.60 -32.14 -9.90
C LYS A 171 -55.55 -32.45 -8.83
N SER A 172 -54.32 -31.98 -9.08
CA SER A 172 -53.65 -31.05 -8.15
C SER A 172 -52.65 -30.21 -8.97
N GLY A 173 -52.99 -28.92 -9.11
CA GLY A 173 -52.14 -27.94 -9.76
C GLY A 173 -50.90 -27.68 -8.91
N SER A 174 -49.76 -27.62 -9.58
CA SER A 174 -48.46 -27.30 -8.99
C SER A 174 -48.48 -25.94 -8.28
N ASN A 175 -48.34 -25.94 -6.96
CA ASN A 175 -47.82 -24.78 -6.22
C ASN A 175 -46.37 -24.57 -6.68
N LYS A 176 -46.14 -23.48 -7.42
CA LYS A 176 -44.79 -22.96 -7.68
C LYS A 176 -44.50 -21.88 -6.64
N ASP A 177 -44.12 -22.31 -5.45
CA ASP A 177 -43.62 -21.42 -4.41
C ASP A 177 -42.18 -20.99 -4.75
N GLY A 178 -42.04 -19.70 -5.04
CA GLY A 178 -40.92 -18.85 -4.65
C GLY A 178 -39.48 -19.29 -4.92
N ILE A 179 -38.99 -19.12 -6.14
CA ILE A 179 -37.54 -18.93 -6.36
C ILE A 179 -37.26 -17.42 -6.33
N HIS A 180 -36.95 -16.89 -5.14
CA HIS A 180 -36.40 -15.54 -5.01
C HIS A 180 -34.94 -15.56 -5.48
N THR A 181 -34.70 -15.33 -6.76
CA THR A 181 -33.34 -15.06 -7.22
C THR A 181 -32.93 -13.65 -6.76
N ASN A 182 -32.05 -13.60 -5.77
CA ASN A 182 -31.48 -12.36 -5.25
C ASN A 182 -30.67 -11.66 -6.37
N ARG A 183 -31.27 -10.64 -6.97
CA ARG A 183 -30.73 -9.84 -8.09
C ARG A 183 -29.51 -8.98 -7.68
N ALA A 184 -29.11 -8.98 -6.40
CA ALA A 184 -28.04 -8.12 -5.89
C ALA A 184 -26.61 -8.65 -6.11
N ILE A 185 -26.40 -9.94 -6.38
CA ILE A 185 -25.04 -10.53 -6.47
C ILE A 185 -24.36 -10.28 -7.83
N LYS A 186 -25.10 -9.84 -8.86
CA LYS A 186 -24.53 -9.68 -10.23
C LYS A 186 -23.77 -8.37 -10.48
N ARG A 187 -23.49 -7.54 -9.47
CA ARG A 187 -22.93 -6.19 -9.68
C ARG A 187 -21.50 -5.96 -9.15
N TRP A 188 -20.81 -6.99 -8.65
CA TRP A 188 -19.46 -6.78 -8.09
C TRP A 188 -18.31 -6.73 -9.11
N TRP A 189 -18.51 -7.23 -10.34
CA TRP A 189 -17.45 -7.32 -11.36
C TRP A 189 -17.35 -6.11 -12.29
N LYS A 190 -18.10 -5.02 -12.03
CA LYS A 190 -18.14 -3.83 -12.92
C LYS A 190 -17.10 -2.75 -12.60
N PHE A 191 -16.22 -2.98 -11.62
CA PHE A 191 -15.27 -1.97 -11.13
C PHE A 191 -13.82 -2.48 -10.99
N TRP A 192 -13.47 -3.56 -11.70
CA TRP A 192 -12.09 -4.01 -11.89
C TRP A 192 -11.78 -4.07 -13.38
#